data_AF-A0AAU2RV32-F1
#
_entry.id   AF-A0AAU2RV32-F1
#
_cell.length_a   1.000
_cell.length_b   1.000
_cell.length_c   1.000
_cell.angle_alpha   90.00
_cell.angle_beta   90.00
_cell.angle_gamma   90.00
#
_symmetry.space_group_name_H-M   'P 1'
#
loop_
_entity.id
_entity.type
_entity.pdbx_description
1 polymer ?
#
loop_
_entity_poly.entity_id
_entity_poly.type
_entity_poly.pdbx_seq_one_letter_code
_entity_poly.pdbx_strand_id
1 'polypeptide(L)' 'MPTPRCVIPTLAQEELPADPGIMRAVAREHRIPVFDLGRLSCVGVYLDVLEPGTVRIGDPVTRLGSS' A
#
# COMPACT_ATOMS: atom_id res chain seq x y z
N MET A 1 5.29 -5.21 -6.09
CA MET A 1 6.29 -5.08 -4.99
C MET A 1 5.62 -4.53 -3.73
N PRO A 2 5.89 -5.04 -2.50
CA PRO A 2 5.36 -4.43 -1.27
C PRO A 2 5.76 -2.96 -1.14
N THR A 3 4.88 -2.13 -0.58
CA THR A 3 5.12 -0.69 -0.44
C THR A 3 5.35 -0.31 1.03
N PRO A 4 6.61 -0.11 1.47
CA PRO A 4 6.90 0.44 2.80
C PRO A 4 6.22 1.79 3.00
N ARG A 5 5.66 2.01 4.17
CA ARG A 5 5.04 3.28 4.53
C ARG A 5 5.89 4.01 5.57
N CYS A 6 6.06 5.31 5.34
CA CYS A 6 6.60 6.24 6.31
C CYS A 6 5.46 6.79 7.21
N VAL A 7 5.69 7.92 7.88
CA VAL A 7 4.70 8.54 8.76
C VAL A 7 3.59 9.30 8.02
N ILE A 8 3.73 9.56 6.72
CA ILE A 8 2.76 10.39 5.97
C ILE A 8 1.29 9.94 6.14
N PRO A 9 0.95 8.64 6.15
CA PRO A 9 -0.42 8.20 6.39
C PRO A 9 -0.98 8.51 7.78
N THR A 10 -0.14 8.92 8.75
CA THR A 10 -0.60 9.31 10.10
C THR A 10 -0.95 10.79 10.21
N LEU A 11 -0.64 11.60 9.21
CA LEU A 11 -1.00 13.01 9.20
C LEU A 11 -2.51 13.16 8.99
N ALA A 12 -3.08 14.31 9.37
CA ALA A 12 -4.49 14.59 9.09
C ALA A 12 -4.73 14.57 7.57
N GLN A 13 -5.86 14.01 7.14
CA GLN A 13 -6.29 13.90 5.75
C GLN A 13 -7.74 14.37 5.69
N GLU A 14 -8.16 15.20 4.72
CA GLU A 14 -9.55 15.65 4.53
C GLU A 14 -10.40 15.69 5.83
N GLU A 15 -11.42 14.84 5.99
CA GLU A 15 -12.28 14.78 7.19
C GLU A 15 -11.75 13.87 8.32
N LEU A 16 -10.51 13.39 8.24
CA LEU A 16 -9.86 12.49 9.19
C LEU A 16 -8.75 13.20 9.98
N PRO A 17 -8.76 13.16 11.33
CA PRO A 17 -7.70 13.73 12.14
C PRO A 17 -6.39 12.93 11.98
N ALA A 18 -5.27 13.54 12.39
CA ALA A 18 -4.00 12.83 12.46
C ALA A 18 -4.09 11.66 13.45
N ASP A 19 -3.59 10.48 13.05
CA ASP A 19 -3.60 9.28 13.89
C ASP A 19 -2.28 8.49 13.77
N PRO A 20 -1.37 8.62 14.77
CA PRO A 20 -0.18 7.80 14.86
C PRO A 20 -0.46 6.29 15.04
N GLY A 21 -1.67 5.93 15.48
CA GLY A 21 -2.15 4.56 15.62
C GLY A 21 -2.13 3.76 14.32
N ILE A 22 -2.32 4.41 13.18
CA ILE A 22 -2.27 3.79 11.85
C ILE A 22 -0.96 3.02 11.66
N MET A 23 0.18 3.68 11.84
CA MET A 23 1.48 3.01 11.64
C MET A 23 1.82 2.01 12.75
N ARG A 24 1.27 2.17 13.96
CA ARG A 24 1.39 1.17 15.03
C ARG A 24 0.64 -0.11 14.68
N ALA A 25 -0.55 0.01 14.10
CA ALA A 25 -1.33 -1.14 13.63
C ALA A 25 -0.57 -1.88 12.51
N VAL A 26 -0.06 -1.15 11.51
CA VAL A 26 0.72 -1.76 10.42
C VAL A 26 1.99 -2.42 10.94
N ALA A 27 2.72 -1.80 11.88
CA ALA A 27 3.93 -2.39 12.45
C ALA A 27 3.66 -3.69 13.22
N ARG A 28 2.48 -3.82 13.83
CA ARG A 28 2.04 -5.04 14.53
C ARG A 28 1.59 -6.12 13.55
N GLU A 29 0.81 -5.76 12.55
CA GLU A 29 0.06 -6.73 11.73
C GLU A 29 0.72 -7.04 10.39
N HIS A 30 1.42 -6.06 9.79
CA HIS A 30 1.89 -6.14 8.41
C HIS A 30 3.32 -5.61 8.25
N ARG A 31 4.20 -6.13 9.12
CA ARG A 31 5.64 -5.92 9.03
C ARG A 31 6.29 -7.11 8.32
N ILE A 32 6.62 -6.97 7.04
CA ILE A 32 7.02 -8.06 6.15
C ILE A 32 8.42 -7.83 5.55
N PRO A 33 9.14 -8.88 5.10
CA PRO A 33 10.44 -8.74 4.44
C PRO A 33 10.35 -7.92 3.15
N VAL A 34 11.28 -6.99 2.96
CA VAL A 34 11.40 -6.14 1.77
C VAL A 34 12.84 -6.17 1.29
N PHE A 35 13.12 -6.97 0.27
CA PHE A 35 14.45 -7.16 -0.32
C PHE A 35 15.56 -7.27 0.74
N ASP A 36 16.58 -6.42 0.65
CA ASP A 36 17.73 -6.28 1.54
C ASP A 36 17.52 -5.29 2.69
N LEU A 37 16.36 -4.62 2.74
CA LEU A 37 16.01 -3.61 3.75
C LEU A 37 15.43 -4.20 5.05
N GLY A 38 15.30 -5.54 5.12
CA GLY A 38 14.75 -6.24 6.27
C GLY A 38 13.23 -6.17 6.35
N ARG A 39 12.67 -6.22 7.57
CA ARG A 39 11.21 -6.23 7.77
C ARG A 39 10.65 -4.83 8.00
N LEU A 40 9.83 -4.35 7.07
CA LEU A 40 9.25 -3.01 7.08
C LEU A 40 7.72 -3.05 7.17
N SER A 41 7.15 -2.01 7.76
CA SER A 41 5.70 -1.77 7.81
C SER A 41 5.20 -1.43 6.40
N CYS A 42 4.53 -2.37 5.74
CA CYS A 42 4.11 -2.22 4.36
C CYS A 42 2.60 -2.11 4.24
N VAL A 43 2.09 -1.29 3.33
CA VAL A 43 0.66 -1.28 2.96
C VAL A 43 0.55 -0.95 1.48
N GLY A 44 -0.17 -1.78 0.72
CA GLY A 44 -0.33 -1.61 -0.72
C GLY A 44 0.78 -2.25 -1.56
N VAL A 45 0.62 -2.12 -2.86
CA VAL A 45 1.51 -2.71 -3.87
C VAL A 45 1.80 -1.71 -4.97
N TYR A 46 3.02 -1.76 -5.50
CA TYR A 46 3.33 -1.18 -6.81
C TYR A 46 3.11 -2.20 -7.92
N LEU A 47 2.54 -1.71 -9.01
CA LEU A 47 2.27 -2.42 -10.26
C LEU A 47 2.92 -1.63 -11.41
N ASP A 48 3.43 -2.35 -12.39
CA ASP A 48 3.92 -1.76 -13.63
C ASP A 48 2.78 -1.58 -14.62
N VAL A 49 2.81 -0.48 -15.38
CA VAL A 49 1.87 -0.28 -16.50
C VAL A 49 2.40 -1.06 -17.69
N LEU A 50 1.77 -2.20 -17.99
CA LEU A 50 2.14 -3.05 -19.13
C LEU A 50 1.57 -2.50 -20.45
N GLU A 51 0.34 -2.01 -20.41
CA GLU A 51 -0.37 -1.42 -21.55
C GLU A 51 -1.03 -0.11 -21.13
N PRO A 52 -0.83 1.01 -21.85
CA PRO A 52 -1.47 2.28 -21.51
C PRO A 52 -2.96 2.28 -21.87
N GLY A 53 -3.75 2.97 -21.07
CA GLY A 53 -5.20 3.11 -21.30
C GLY A 53 -5.86 3.99 -20.24
N THR A 54 -7.16 4.21 -20.39
CA THR A 54 -7.97 4.94 -19.40
C THR A 54 -8.67 3.98 -18.45
N VAL A 55 -8.52 4.22 -17.14
CA VAL A 55 -9.27 3.55 -16.08
C VAL A 55 -10.33 4.50 -15.54
N ARG A 56 -11.52 3.98 -15.22
CA ARG A 56 -12.65 4.73 -14.65
C ARG A 56 -13.14 4.08 -13.36
N ILE A 57 -13.82 4.88 -12.53
CA ILE A 57 -14.53 4.37 -11.36
C ILE A 57 -15.60 3.38 -11.83
N GLY A 58 -15.60 2.19 -11.23
CA GLY A 58 -16.53 1.12 -11.57
C GLY A 58 -15.99 0.11 -12.60
N ASP A 59 -14.81 0.34 -13.18
CA ASP A 59 -14.20 -0.66 -14.06
C ASP A 59 -13.90 -1.96 -13.28
N PRO A 60 -14.17 -3.14 -13.86
CA PRO A 60 -13.88 -4.40 -13.20
C PRO A 60 -12.38 -4.63 -13.10
N VAL A 61 -11.93 -5.10 -11.93
CA VAL A 61 -10.54 -5.53 -11.72
C VAL A 61 -10.49 -7.05 -11.77
N THR A 62 -9.72 -7.58 -12.72
CA THR A 62 -9.46 -9.02 -12.82
C THR A 62 -8.00 -9.30 -12.53
N ARG A 63 -7.74 -10.37 -11.77
CA ARG A 63 -6.39 -10.91 -11.63
C ARG A 63 -6.16 -11.84 -12.80
N LEU A 64 -5.27 -11.47 -13.70
CA LEU A 64 -4.74 -12.41 -14.68
C LEU A 64 -3.99 -13.49 -13.91
N GLY A 65 -4.41 -14.75 -14.07
CA GLY A 65 -4.02 -15.85 -13.20
C GLY A 65 -2.51 -16.07 -13.08
N SER A 66 -2.09 -16.57 -11.92
CA SER A 66 -0.81 -17.24 -11.73
C SER A 66 -0.95 -18.71 -12.13
N SER A 67 -0.13 -19.20 -13.08
CA SER A 67 0.33 -20.59 -13.01
C SER A 67 1.21 -20.79 -11.77
#